data_AF-J1ENH0-F1
#
_entry.id   AF-J1ENH0-F1
#
_cell.length_a   1.000
_cell.length_b   1.000
_cell.length_c   1.000
_cell.angle_alpha   90.00
_cell.angle_beta   90.00
_cell.angle_gamma   90.00
#
_symmetry.space_group_name_H-M   'P 1'
#
loop_
_entity.id
_entity.type
_entity.pdbx_description
1 polymer ?
#
loop_
_entity_poly.entity_id
_entity_poly.type
_entity_poly.pdbx_seq_one_letter_code
_entity_poly.pdbx_strand_id
1 'polypeptide(L)'
;DGQDLVDLAFGIAQLERSASAPPQNGIERPNGSAPSAPYLPIQMSRDAGKDGAGAAPEKGPLGSENNPRPVPLTDFKVRITTDNDPSNAITMLVDGEDVDFASVEITDNGPILSISKRAKIKSTEEHVIINTPGVTEAILRKLISYYIETTGSPPIALPGKLAEENLKNFQKEFDKHRKSNHNGTKNYWAQAAIRDISFGKARGKVGYEAFEITLKDPIDADGLKDVPSKVNIIARKK
;
A
#
# COMPACT_ATOMS: atom_id res chain seq x y z
N ASP A 1 -43.37 16.33 -28.75
CA ASP A 1 -41.99 15.97 -29.13
C ASP A 1 -41.32 15.39 -27.88
N GLY A 2 -41.52 14.12 -27.54
CA GLY A 2 -41.13 12.94 -28.33
C GLY A 2 -39.65 12.65 -28.02
N GLN A 3 -39.37 12.08 -26.85
CA GLN A 3 -38.85 10.71 -26.70
C GLN A 3 -37.47 10.49 -27.36
N ASP A 4 -36.45 10.25 -26.53
CA ASP A 4 -35.61 9.07 -26.71
C ASP A 4 -34.92 8.70 -25.39
N LEU A 5 -35.50 7.69 -24.76
CA LEU A 5 -34.91 6.82 -23.76
C LEU A 5 -34.57 5.51 -24.49
N VAL A 6 -33.35 5.02 -24.25
CA VAL A 6 -33.04 3.59 -24.02
C VAL A 6 -33.31 2.61 -25.18
N ASP A 7 -32.24 2.00 -25.68
CA ASP A 7 -32.11 0.55 -25.84
C ASP A 7 -30.63 0.18 -26.09
N LEU A 8 -30.03 -0.73 -25.30
CA LEU A 8 -29.86 -2.17 -25.60
C LEU A 8 -28.93 -2.38 -26.83
N ALA A 9 -27.98 -3.31 -26.92
CA ALA A 9 -27.45 -4.37 -26.09
C ALA A 9 -26.43 -5.12 -26.97
N PHE A 10 -25.47 -5.80 -26.32
CA PHE A 10 -24.84 -7.06 -26.74
C PHE A 10 -24.01 -7.15 -28.04
N GLY A 11 -22.78 -7.66 -27.87
CA GLY A 11 -21.93 -8.19 -28.94
C GLY A 11 -20.63 -8.81 -28.41
N ILE A 12 -20.73 -9.92 -27.68
CA ILE A 12 -19.62 -10.84 -27.40
C ILE A 12 -19.40 -11.75 -28.63
N ALA A 13 -18.14 -12.19 -28.80
CA ALA A 13 -17.59 -13.20 -29.73
C ALA A 13 -16.93 -12.56 -30.98
N GLN A 14 -15.74 -12.99 -31.43
CA GLN A 14 -15.17 -14.32 -31.36
C GLN A 14 -13.64 -14.25 -31.62
N LEU A 15 -12.91 -15.07 -30.85
CA LEU A 15 -11.58 -15.58 -31.18
C LEU A 15 -11.64 -16.32 -32.54
N GLU A 16 -10.65 -16.16 -33.41
CA GLU A 16 -9.79 -17.27 -33.87
C GLU A 16 -8.75 -16.85 -34.93
N ARG A 17 -7.49 -17.19 -34.62
CA ARG A 17 -6.44 -17.79 -35.48
C ARG A 17 -6.24 -17.24 -36.90
N SER A 18 -5.02 -16.73 -37.15
CA SER A 18 -4.06 -17.31 -38.11
C SER A 18 -2.84 -16.41 -38.27
N ALA A 19 -1.67 -16.85 -37.80
CA ALA A 19 -0.38 -16.37 -38.30
C ALA A 19 0.59 -17.55 -38.29
N SER A 20 0.66 -18.20 -39.44
CA SER A 20 1.54 -19.32 -39.77
C SER A 20 3.01 -18.89 -39.87
N ALA A 21 3.88 -19.82 -39.51
CA ALA A 21 5.34 -19.77 -39.65
C ALA A 21 5.80 -19.83 -41.12
N PRO A 22 7.04 -19.37 -41.45
CA PRO A 22 7.60 -19.45 -42.80
C PRO A 22 8.22 -20.83 -43.14
N PRO A 23 8.42 -21.13 -44.45
CA PRO A 23 8.61 -22.50 -44.94
C PRO A 23 10.06 -23.00 -44.88
N GLN A 24 10.16 -24.34 -44.79
CA GLN A 24 11.36 -25.15 -44.83
C GLN A 24 11.89 -25.31 -46.27
N ASN A 25 13.18 -25.06 -46.49
CA ASN A 25 13.93 -25.60 -47.63
C ASN A 25 14.88 -26.67 -47.11
N GLY A 26 14.81 -27.84 -47.74
CA GLY A 26 15.44 -29.08 -47.30
C GLY A 26 16.94 -29.17 -47.59
N ILE A 27 17.61 -29.97 -46.74
CA ILE A 27 18.83 -30.70 -47.08
C ILE A 27 18.69 -32.11 -46.49
N GLU A 28 19.09 -33.08 -47.30
CA GLU A 28 18.85 -34.51 -47.24
C GLU A 28 19.45 -35.24 -46.02
N ARG A 29 18.84 -36.37 -45.66
CA ARG A 29 19.40 -37.38 -44.75
C ARG A 29 20.35 -38.32 -45.50
N PRO A 30 21.42 -38.78 -44.85
CA PRO A 30 21.90 -40.15 -45.03
C PRO A 30 21.65 -41.00 -43.79
N ASN A 31 21.25 -42.24 -44.05
CA ASN A 31 21.10 -43.34 -43.10
C ASN A 31 22.38 -43.58 -42.28
N GLY A 32 22.23 -43.72 -40.97
CA GLY A 32 23.26 -44.24 -40.07
C GLY A 32 22.67 -44.52 -38.69
N SER A 33 22.58 -45.80 -38.32
CA SER A 33 22.08 -46.29 -37.04
C SER A 33 22.85 -45.70 -35.86
N ALA A 34 22.15 -45.03 -34.94
CA ALA A 34 22.74 -44.57 -33.67
C ALA A 34 22.55 -45.64 -32.57
N PRO A 35 23.58 -45.92 -31.75
CA PRO A 35 23.52 -46.91 -30.69
C PRO A 35 22.68 -46.44 -29.49
N SER A 36 21.92 -47.36 -28.91
CA SER A 36 21.12 -47.16 -27.71
C SER A 36 22.01 -46.78 -26.51
N ALA A 37 21.86 -45.57 -25.99
CA ALA A 37 22.51 -45.15 -24.74
C ALA A 37 21.78 -45.80 -23.53
N PRO A 38 22.51 -46.28 -22.51
CA PRO A 38 21.90 -46.87 -21.32
C PRO A 38 21.23 -45.81 -20.44
N TYR A 39 19.97 -46.07 -20.07
CA TYR A 39 19.27 -45.34 -19.02
C TYR A 39 19.95 -45.61 -17.67
N LEU A 40 20.69 -44.63 -17.15
CA LEU A 40 21.05 -44.59 -15.73
C LEU A 40 20.00 -43.73 -15.01
N PRO A 41 19.30 -44.26 -14.00
CA PRO A 41 18.41 -43.44 -13.19
C PRO A 41 19.23 -42.41 -12.42
N ILE A 42 18.95 -41.12 -12.64
CA ILE A 42 19.46 -40.05 -11.79
C ILE A 42 18.80 -40.23 -10.42
N GLN A 43 19.51 -40.86 -9.48
CA GLN A 43 19.17 -40.75 -8.07
C GLN A 43 19.46 -39.31 -7.64
N MET A 44 18.40 -38.51 -7.51
CA MET A 44 18.49 -37.24 -6.79
C MET A 44 18.69 -37.55 -5.31
N SER A 45 19.94 -37.52 -4.84
CA SER A 45 20.26 -37.42 -3.42
C SER A 45 19.57 -36.17 -2.87
N ARG A 46 18.59 -36.37 -1.98
CA ARG A 46 18.13 -35.33 -1.05
C ARG A 46 19.21 -35.14 0.01
N ASP A 47 20.29 -34.46 -0.35
CA ASP A 47 21.05 -33.73 0.65
C ASP A 47 20.21 -32.51 1.01
N ALA A 48 19.53 -32.58 2.15
CA ALA A 48 18.94 -31.43 2.80
C ALA A 48 20.10 -30.53 3.24
N GLY A 49 20.48 -29.63 2.35
CA GLY A 49 21.41 -28.55 2.64
C GLY A 49 20.94 -27.81 3.90
N LYS A 50 21.88 -27.64 4.82
CA LYS A 50 21.83 -26.61 5.85
C LYS A 50 22.24 -25.28 5.21
N ASP A 51 21.58 -24.88 4.14
CA ASP A 51 21.61 -23.53 3.64
C ASP A 51 20.61 -22.73 4.47
N GLY A 52 21.12 -21.74 5.20
CA GLY A 52 20.37 -20.82 6.06
C GLY A 52 19.40 -19.90 5.30
N ALA A 53 18.68 -20.43 4.31
CA ALA A 53 17.41 -19.91 3.85
C ALA A 53 16.44 -20.10 5.02
N GLY A 54 16.48 -19.18 5.98
CA GLY A 54 15.61 -19.17 7.14
C GLY A 54 14.19 -19.46 6.69
N ALA A 55 13.63 -20.56 7.18
CA ALA A 55 12.25 -20.91 6.91
C ALA A 55 11.40 -19.65 7.14
N ALA A 56 10.56 -19.30 6.16
CA ALA A 56 9.63 -18.20 6.34
C ALA A 56 8.91 -18.43 7.67
N PRO A 57 8.83 -17.43 8.56
CA PRO A 57 8.25 -17.62 9.89
C PRO A 57 6.89 -18.30 9.73
N GLU A 58 6.67 -19.37 10.50
CA GLU A 58 5.41 -20.12 10.45
C GLU A 58 4.26 -19.14 10.63
N LYS A 59 3.43 -19.03 9.59
CA LYS A 59 2.21 -18.23 9.67
C LYS A 59 1.25 -18.99 10.59
N GLY A 60 0.80 -18.33 11.65
CA GLY A 60 -0.24 -18.86 12.53
C GLY A 60 -1.55 -19.16 11.76
N PRO A 61 -2.60 -19.65 12.43
CA PRO A 61 -3.89 -19.86 11.79
C PRO A 61 -4.41 -18.58 11.14
N LEU A 62 -5.17 -18.70 10.05
CA LEU A 62 -5.77 -17.55 9.37
C LEU A 62 -6.65 -16.78 10.36
N GLY A 63 -6.50 -15.46 10.40
CA GLY A 63 -7.17 -14.60 11.38
C GLY A 63 -6.38 -14.37 12.67
N SER A 64 -5.17 -14.92 12.80
CA SER A 64 -4.25 -14.57 13.88
C SER A 64 -3.51 -13.26 13.60
N GLU A 65 -2.94 -12.64 14.64
CA GLU A 65 -2.15 -11.40 14.52
C GLU A 65 -1.01 -11.50 13.48
N ASN A 66 -0.36 -12.66 13.42
CA ASN A 66 0.74 -12.96 12.51
C ASN A 66 0.28 -13.50 11.14
N ASN A 67 -1.01 -13.83 10.98
CA ASN A 67 -1.60 -14.25 9.72
C ASN A 67 -3.04 -13.68 9.57
N PRO A 68 -3.18 -12.34 9.48
CA PRO A 68 -4.49 -11.71 9.46
C PRO A 68 -5.24 -12.08 8.18
N ARG A 69 -6.55 -12.26 8.28
CA ARG A 69 -7.38 -12.58 7.13
C ARG A 69 -7.51 -11.36 6.20
N PRO A 70 -7.22 -11.49 4.90
CA PRO A 70 -7.49 -10.42 3.96
C PRO A 70 -8.99 -10.14 3.85
N VAL A 71 -9.37 -8.87 3.89
CA VAL A 71 -10.74 -8.41 3.64
C VAL A 71 -10.77 -7.46 2.44
N PRO A 72 -11.81 -7.52 1.59
CA PRO A 72 -11.95 -6.58 0.48
C PRO A 72 -12.18 -5.17 1.01
N LEU A 73 -11.66 -4.19 0.27
CA LEU A 73 -11.95 -2.78 0.55
C LEU A 73 -13.42 -2.50 0.20
N THR A 74 -14.19 -2.02 1.17
CA THR A 74 -15.58 -1.56 1.00
C THR A 74 -15.73 -0.13 1.51
N ASP A 75 -16.96 0.38 1.58
CA ASP A 75 -17.23 1.75 2.00
C ASP A 75 -16.85 2.00 3.46
N PHE A 76 -16.03 3.02 3.68
CA PHE A 76 -15.72 3.52 5.02
C PHE A 76 -16.83 4.41 5.57
N LYS A 77 -17.04 4.33 6.88
CA LYS A 77 -17.89 5.25 7.67
C LYS A 77 -17.04 5.97 8.68
N VAL A 78 -17.42 7.20 9.03
CA VAL A 78 -16.83 7.90 10.18
C VAL A 78 -17.79 7.73 11.34
N ARG A 79 -17.28 7.29 12.49
CA ARG A 79 -18.03 7.11 13.74
C ARG A 79 -17.43 7.98 14.82
N ILE A 80 -18.31 8.62 15.59
CA ILE A 80 -17.93 9.27 16.83
C ILE A 80 -17.96 8.18 17.91
N THR A 81 -16.82 7.88 18.52
CA THR A 81 -16.75 6.99 19.69
C THR A 81 -17.02 7.84 20.95
N THR A 82 -18.15 7.63 21.62
CA THR A 82 -18.56 8.28 22.90
C THR A 82 -17.72 7.75 24.08
N ASP A 83 -17.53 8.36 25.27
CA ASP A 83 -17.84 9.67 25.87
C ASP A 83 -16.60 10.27 26.61
N ASN A 84 -15.47 9.55 26.64
CA ASN A 84 -14.26 9.96 27.39
C ASN A 84 -13.04 10.25 26.50
N ASP A 85 -13.20 10.12 25.18
CA ASP A 85 -12.16 10.44 24.21
C ASP A 85 -12.84 10.94 22.93
N PRO A 86 -12.72 12.23 22.57
CA PRO A 86 -13.37 12.82 21.39
C PRO A 86 -12.76 12.35 20.06
N SER A 87 -12.06 11.21 20.05
CA SER A 87 -11.51 10.66 18.82
C SER A 87 -12.64 10.05 17.98
N ASN A 88 -12.67 10.41 16.69
CA ASN A 88 -13.54 9.76 15.72
C ASN A 88 -12.79 8.55 15.15
N ALA A 89 -13.49 7.47 14.86
CA ALA A 89 -12.96 6.32 14.15
C ALA A 89 -13.42 6.32 12.70
N ILE A 90 -12.57 5.85 11.78
CA ILE A 90 -12.99 5.48 10.42
C ILE A 90 -13.11 3.97 10.38
N THR A 91 -14.34 3.51 10.19
CA THR A 91 -14.72 2.10 10.29
C THR A 91 -15.11 1.53 8.94
N MET A 92 -15.00 0.22 8.79
CA MET A 92 -15.50 -0.52 7.64
C MET A 92 -16.34 -1.70 8.14
N LEU A 93 -17.44 -2.02 7.46
CA LEU A 93 -18.26 -3.18 7.81
C LEU A 93 -17.57 -4.47 7.36
N VAL A 94 -17.27 -5.35 8.31
CA VAL A 94 -16.67 -6.67 8.09
C VAL A 94 -17.52 -7.70 8.82
N ASP A 95 -18.08 -8.65 8.08
CA ASP A 95 -18.90 -9.73 8.63
C ASP A 95 -20.07 -9.24 9.53
N GLY A 96 -20.62 -8.06 9.21
CA GLY A 96 -21.72 -7.45 9.96
C GLY A 96 -21.29 -6.58 11.15
N GLU A 97 -19.99 -6.47 11.42
CA GLU A 97 -19.42 -5.65 12.50
C GLU A 97 -18.64 -4.45 11.93
N ASP A 98 -18.71 -3.29 12.58
CA ASP A 98 -17.86 -2.15 12.23
C ASP A 98 -16.49 -2.27 12.87
N VAL A 99 -15.48 -2.34 12.01
CA VAL A 99 -14.08 -2.53 12.39
C VAL A 99 -13.30 -1.24 12.18
N ASP A 100 -12.53 -0.83 13.19
CA ASP A 100 -11.78 0.43 13.20
C ASP A 100 -10.47 0.29 12.40
N PHE A 101 -10.34 1.02 11.29
CA PHE A 101 -9.13 1.04 10.45
C PHE A 101 -8.35 2.37 10.53
N ALA A 102 -8.94 3.40 11.15
CA ALA A 102 -8.21 4.60 11.49
C ALA A 102 -8.83 5.31 12.68
N SER A 103 -8.01 6.06 13.41
CA SER A 103 -8.46 7.06 14.39
C SER A 103 -8.19 8.47 13.89
N VAL A 104 -9.05 9.39 14.29
CA VAL A 104 -9.07 10.79 13.89
C VAL A 104 -9.15 11.64 15.15
N GLU A 105 -8.16 12.50 15.33
CA GLU A 105 -8.15 13.53 16.37
C GLU A 105 -8.36 14.89 15.71
N ILE A 106 -9.33 15.67 16.17
CA ILE A 106 -9.59 17.01 15.64
C ILE A 106 -8.80 18.03 16.47
N THR A 107 -7.95 18.80 15.81
CA THR A 107 -7.18 19.89 16.44
C THR A 107 -7.45 21.23 15.74
N ASP A 108 -7.00 22.33 16.33
CA ASP A 108 -7.07 23.67 15.72
C ASP A 108 -6.38 23.74 14.34
N ASN A 109 -5.39 22.89 14.10
CA ASN A 109 -4.64 22.82 12.84
C ASN A 109 -5.26 21.85 11.81
N GLY A 110 -6.42 21.26 12.13
CA GLY A 110 -7.10 20.27 11.31
C GLY A 110 -7.06 18.85 11.90
N PRO A 111 -7.64 17.87 11.19
CA PRO A 111 -7.72 16.49 11.65
C PRO A 111 -6.37 15.78 11.51
N ILE A 112 -5.92 15.17 12.60
CA ILE A 112 -4.79 14.23 12.63
C ILE A 112 -5.35 12.83 12.41
N LEU A 113 -4.85 12.14 11.38
CA LEU A 113 -5.30 10.80 11.00
C LEU A 113 -4.21 9.76 11.26
N SER A 114 -4.55 8.74 12.04
CA SER A 114 -3.71 7.56 12.29
C SER A 114 -4.34 6.34 11.63
N ILE A 115 -3.72 5.83 10.58
CA ILE A 115 -4.26 4.71 9.78
C ILE A 115 -3.60 3.40 10.18
N SER A 116 -4.41 2.39 10.46
CA SER A 116 -3.98 1.01 10.56
C SER A 116 -4.65 0.16 9.48
N LYS A 117 -3.87 -0.46 8.60
CA LYS A 117 -4.43 -1.39 7.59
C LYS A 117 -4.83 -2.73 8.20
N ARG A 118 -4.40 -2.99 9.44
CA ARG A 118 -4.73 -4.17 10.23
C ARG A 118 -5.68 -3.76 11.35
N ALA A 119 -6.68 -4.58 11.61
CA ALA A 119 -7.62 -4.34 12.67
C ALA A 119 -8.07 -5.68 13.28
N LYS A 120 -8.72 -5.61 14.44
CA LYS A 120 -9.25 -6.77 15.14
C LYS A 120 -10.77 -6.64 15.20
N ILE A 121 -11.47 -7.69 14.78
CA ILE A 121 -12.91 -7.83 14.96
C ILE A 121 -13.16 -8.16 16.42
N LYS A 122 -13.97 -7.38 17.14
CA LYS A 122 -14.14 -7.51 18.60
C LYS A 122 -14.93 -8.77 18.95
N SER A 123 -15.94 -9.13 18.15
CA SER A 123 -16.77 -10.30 18.46
C SER A 123 -16.04 -11.64 18.31
N THR A 124 -15.13 -11.75 17.34
CA THR A 124 -14.41 -12.99 17.02
C THR A 124 -12.95 -12.99 17.47
N GLU A 125 -12.44 -11.84 17.93
CA GLU A 125 -11.02 -11.58 18.22
C GLU A 125 -10.09 -11.79 17.01
N GLU A 126 -10.67 -11.91 15.81
CA GLU A 126 -9.96 -12.19 14.57
C GLU A 126 -9.23 -10.94 14.04
N HIS A 127 -8.00 -11.11 13.60
CA HIS A 127 -7.23 -10.06 12.94
C HIS A 127 -7.50 -10.06 11.44
N VAL A 128 -7.84 -8.90 10.91
CA VAL A 128 -8.10 -8.67 9.48
C VAL A 128 -7.14 -7.63 8.91
N ILE A 129 -6.92 -7.69 7.60
CA ILE A 129 -6.07 -6.74 6.88
C ILE A 129 -6.70 -6.31 5.55
N ILE A 130 -6.65 -5.01 5.24
CA ILE A 130 -7.00 -4.51 3.91
C ILE A 130 -5.72 -4.45 3.07
N ASN A 131 -5.53 -5.43 2.19
CA ASN A 131 -4.31 -5.54 1.37
C ASN A 131 -4.46 -4.90 -0.04
N THR A 132 -5.41 -3.97 -0.19
CA THR A 132 -5.69 -3.33 -1.48
C THR A 132 -4.88 -2.05 -1.63
N PRO A 133 -4.31 -1.73 -2.81
CA PRO A 133 -3.73 -0.42 -3.08
C PRO A 133 -4.76 0.70 -2.89
N GLY A 134 -4.32 1.88 -2.44
CA GLY A 134 -5.20 3.06 -2.34
C GLY A 134 -6.02 3.20 -1.05
N VAL A 135 -5.93 2.26 -0.10
CA VAL A 135 -6.64 2.34 1.20
C VAL A 135 -6.41 3.68 1.90
N THR A 136 -5.16 4.14 1.97
CA THR A 136 -4.82 5.43 2.57
C THR A 136 -5.53 6.60 1.90
N GLU A 137 -5.64 6.59 0.56
CA GLU A 137 -6.35 7.61 -0.20
C GLU A 137 -7.86 7.56 0.06
N ALA A 138 -8.45 6.35 0.07
CA ALA A 138 -9.87 6.17 0.34
C ALA A 138 -10.27 6.67 1.75
N ILE A 139 -9.46 6.34 2.77
CA ILE A 139 -9.68 6.82 4.14
C ILE A 139 -9.55 8.35 4.21
N LEU A 140 -8.55 8.95 3.54
CA LEU A 140 -8.39 10.40 3.48
C LEU A 140 -9.57 11.10 2.81
N ARG A 141 -10.06 10.55 1.69
CA ARG A 141 -11.27 11.08 1.01
C ARG A 141 -12.46 11.04 1.95
N LYS A 142 -12.66 9.94 2.68
CA LYS A 142 -13.77 9.81 3.62
C LYS A 142 -13.66 10.81 4.77
N LEU A 143 -12.47 11.01 5.32
CA LEU A 143 -12.20 12.03 6.34
C LEU A 143 -12.53 13.44 5.83
N ILE A 144 -12.07 13.79 4.63
CA ILE A 144 -12.30 15.11 4.04
C ILE A 144 -13.80 15.33 3.80
N SER A 145 -14.51 14.34 3.24
CA SER A 145 -15.97 14.42 3.06
C SER A 145 -16.68 14.66 4.39
N TYR A 146 -16.36 13.87 5.42
CA TYR A 146 -16.94 14.06 6.76
C TYR A 146 -16.64 15.46 7.33
N TYR A 147 -15.42 15.96 7.16
CA TYR A 147 -15.05 17.29 7.65
C TYR A 147 -15.78 18.41 6.89
N ILE A 148 -16.00 18.25 5.58
CA ILE A 148 -16.83 19.18 4.78
C ILE A 148 -18.29 19.14 5.25
N GLU A 149 -18.85 17.95 5.46
CA GLU A 149 -20.23 17.78 5.93
C GLU A 149 -20.46 18.43 7.30
N THR A 150 -19.46 18.39 8.17
CA THR A 150 -19.56 18.90 9.56
C THR A 150 -19.18 20.37 9.72
N THR A 151 -18.21 20.87 8.95
CA THR A 151 -17.69 22.24 9.10
C THR A 151 -18.04 23.16 7.93
N GLY A 152 -18.62 22.63 6.85
CA GLY A 152 -18.94 23.37 5.63
C GLY A 152 -17.74 23.63 4.72
N SER A 153 -16.54 23.17 5.07
CA SER A 153 -15.32 23.39 4.27
C SER A 153 -14.33 22.23 4.45
N PRO A 154 -13.44 21.97 3.49
CA PRO A 154 -12.38 20.97 3.67
C PRO A 154 -11.36 21.45 4.72
N PRO A 155 -10.62 20.55 5.37
CA PRO A 155 -9.56 20.94 6.29
C PRO A 155 -8.53 21.84 5.63
N ILE A 156 -8.07 22.88 6.33
CA ILE A 156 -6.98 23.75 5.81
C ILE A 156 -5.65 22.99 5.72
N ALA A 157 -5.47 21.98 6.56
CA ALA A 157 -4.29 21.15 6.62
C ALA A 157 -4.62 19.73 7.12
N LEU A 158 -3.72 18.81 6.83
CA LEU A 158 -3.74 17.41 7.24
C LEU A 158 -2.43 17.09 7.99
N PRO A 159 -2.32 17.51 9.27
CA PRO A 159 -1.18 17.18 10.11
C PRO A 159 -1.02 15.66 10.31
N GLY A 160 0.20 15.21 10.53
CA GLY A 160 0.47 13.82 10.84
C GLY A 160 1.92 13.52 11.21
N LYS A 161 2.08 12.46 12.00
CA LYS A 161 3.37 11.81 12.25
C LYS A 161 3.50 10.60 11.32
N LEU A 162 4.71 10.34 10.83
CA LEU A 162 4.95 9.13 10.06
C LEU A 162 4.94 7.91 10.99
N ALA A 163 4.06 6.96 10.72
CA ALA A 163 4.13 5.62 11.31
C ALA A 163 5.46 4.94 10.93
N GLU A 164 5.93 3.99 11.74
CA GLU A 164 7.26 3.38 11.63
C GLU A 164 7.62 2.91 10.22
N GLU A 165 6.72 2.19 9.55
CA GLU A 165 6.96 1.73 8.16
C GLU A 165 7.13 2.89 7.18
N ASN A 166 6.32 3.94 7.32
CA ASN A 166 6.44 5.14 6.48
C ASN A 166 7.67 5.96 6.83
N LEU A 167 8.09 5.98 8.10
CA LEU A 167 9.33 6.61 8.52
C LEU A 167 10.54 5.89 7.93
N LYS A 168 10.58 4.55 7.98
CA LYS A 168 11.62 3.75 7.34
C LYS A 168 11.70 4.03 5.83
N ASN A 169 10.56 4.09 5.16
CA ASN A 169 10.51 4.45 3.74
C ASN A 169 10.97 5.89 3.49
N PHE A 170 10.58 6.84 4.36
CA PHE A 170 11.02 8.22 4.29
C PHE A 170 12.55 8.33 4.41
N GLN A 171 13.15 7.64 5.38
CA GLN A 171 14.59 7.65 5.62
C GLN A 171 15.36 7.12 4.40
N LYS A 172 14.85 6.04 3.76
CA LYS A 172 15.43 5.49 2.52
C LYS A 172 15.40 6.50 1.38
N GLU A 173 14.24 7.10 1.11
CA GLU A 173 14.12 8.11 0.04
C GLU A 173 14.90 9.38 0.36
N PHE A 174 14.94 9.81 1.63
CA PHE A 174 15.73 10.95 2.08
C PHE A 174 17.22 10.74 1.82
N ASP A 175 17.77 9.58 2.21
CA ASP A 175 19.17 9.24 1.97
C ASP A 175 19.50 9.12 0.47
N LYS A 176 18.59 8.53 -0.32
CA LYS A 176 18.70 8.47 -1.78
C LYS A 176 18.78 9.86 -2.41
N HIS A 177 17.91 10.80 -2.01
CA HIS A 177 17.94 12.18 -2.50
C HIS A 177 19.18 12.95 -2.03
N ARG A 178 19.64 12.69 -0.80
CA ARG A 178 20.90 13.23 -0.27
C ARG A 178 22.12 12.77 -1.06
N LYS A 179 22.18 11.49 -1.43
CA LYS A 179 23.25 10.91 -2.26
C LYS A 179 23.20 11.41 -3.70
N SER A 180 22.01 11.59 -4.25
CA SER A 180 21.84 12.04 -5.64
C SER A 180 22.11 13.54 -5.80
N ASN A 181 21.86 14.33 -4.76
CA ASN A 181 22.13 15.77 -4.75
C ASN A 181 22.86 16.17 -3.46
N HIS A 182 24.16 15.88 -3.40
CA HIS A 182 25.00 16.14 -2.22
C HIS A 182 25.05 17.62 -1.81
N ASN A 183 24.87 18.56 -2.74
CA ASN A 183 24.88 19.99 -2.48
C ASN A 183 23.47 20.54 -2.15
N GLY A 184 22.45 19.68 -2.10
CA GLY A 184 21.10 20.05 -1.70
C GLY A 184 20.98 20.40 -0.22
N THR A 185 19.86 21.01 0.16
CA THR A 185 19.54 21.26 1.57
C THR A 185 18.76 20.09 2.17
N LYS A 186 18.82 19.91 3.50
CA LYS A 186 17.98 18.92 4.21
C LYS A 186 16.49 19.09 3.89
N ASN A 187 16.03 20.34 3.74
CA ASN A 187 14.66 20.63 3.32
C ASN A 187 14.35 20.10 1.92
N TYR A 188 15.25 20.31 0.94
CA TYR A 188 15.06 19.79 -0.41
C TYR A 188 14.94 18.25 -0.42
N TRP A 189 15.83 17.54 0.27
CA TRP A 189 15.78 16.07 0.34
C TRP A 189 14.51 15.58 1.05
N ALA A 190 14.07 16.25 2.12
CA ALA A 190 12.84 15.91 2.82
C ALA A 190 11.59 16.13 1.95
N GLN A 191 11.56 17.23 1.21
CA GLN A 191 10.49 17.57 0.26
C GLN A 191 10.39 16.54 -0.87
N ALA A 192 11.52 16.08 -1.39
CA ALA A 192 11.54 15.03 -2.40
C ALA A 192 11.11 13.67 -1.79
N ALA A 193 11.67 13.30 -0.65
CA ALA A 193 11.37 12.04 0.03
C ALA A 193 9.89 11.88 0.40
N ILE A 194 9.24 12.94 0.93
CA ILE A 194 7.82 12.84 1.30
C ILE A 194 6.92 12.57 0.08
N ARG A 195 7.24 13.16 -1.07
CA ARG A 195 6.49 12.99 -2.32
C ARG A 195 6.65 11.58 -2.90
N ASP A 196 7.72 10.87 -2.55
CA ASP A 196 7.99 9.53 -3.04
C ASP A 196 7.39 8.41 -2.19
N ILE A 197 7.03 8.68 -0.93
CA ILE A 197 6.40 7.69 -0.05
C ILE A 197 4.87 7.72 -0.10
N SER A 198 4.25 6.64 0.39
CA SER A 198 2.80 6.45 0.36
C SER A 198 2.03 7.57 1.09
N PHE A 199 2.58 8.10 2.18
CA PHE A 199 1.97 9.17 2.98
C PHE A 199 1.77 10.45 2.16
N GLY A 200 2.82 10.93 1.47
CA GLY A 200 2.76 12.16 0.69
C GLY A 200 2.02 11.96 -0.62
N LYS A 201 2.21 10.81 -1.30
CA LYS A 201 1.45 10.46 -2.51
C LYS A 201 -0.06 10.48 -2.28
N ALA A 202 -0.53 9.88 -1.19
CA ALA A 202 -1.96 9.84 -0.87
C ALA A 202 -2.52 11.25 -0.59
N ARG A 203 -1.78 12.11 0.11
CA ARG A 203 -2.16 13.50 0.38
C ARG A 203 -2.16 14.38 -0.87
N GLY A 204 -1.18 14.22 -1.75
CA GLY A 204 -1.13 14.93 -3.04
C GLY A 204 -2.34 14.62 -3.90
N LYS A 205 -2.76 13.34 -3.99
CA LYS A 205 -3.95 12.92 -4.73
C LYS A 205 -5.28 13.50 -4.23
N VAL A 206 -5.32 13.96 -2.99
CA VAL A 206 -6.50 14.64 -2.41
C VAL A 206 -6.32 16.16 -2.31
N GLY A 207 -5.29 16.72 -2.99
CA GLY A 207 -5.09 18.16 -3.15
C GLY A 207 -4.21 18.82 -2.09
N TYR A 208 -3.50 18.05 -1.25
CA TYR A 208 -2.63 18.56 -0.19
C TYR A 208 -1.15 18.34 -0.54
N GLU A 209 -0.62 19.22 -1.40
CA GLU A 209 0.72 19.07 -2.00
C GLU A 209 1.80 19.98 -1.38
N ALA A 210 1.39 20.95 -0.55
CA ALA A 210 2.29 21.85 0.14
C ALA A 210 2.67 21.24 1.50
N PHE A 211 3.88 20.69 1.62
CA PHE A 211 4.34 20.03 2.85
C PHE A 211 5.21 20.96 3.69
N GLU A 212 4.85 21.16 4.95
CA GLU A 212 5.73 21.71 5.99
C GLU A 212 6.32 20.51 6.75
N ILE A 213 7.65 20.39 6.75
CA ILE A 213 8.33 19.20 7.28
C ILE A 213 9.31 19.62 8.37
N THR A 214 9.13 19.05 9.56
CA THR A 214 10.05 19.23 10.68
C THR A 214 10.79 17.93 10.95
N LEU A 215 12.10 17.94 10.69
CA LEU A 215 13.01 16.84 10.96
C LEU A 215 13.58 16.98 12.37
N LYS A 216 13.66 15.88 13.12
CA LYS A 216 14.28 15.86 14.45
C LYS A 216 15.17 14.65 14.62
N ASP A 217 16.10 14.78 15.56
CA ASP A 217 16.87 13.68 16.15
C ASP A 217 17.56 12.82 15.06
N PRO A 218 18.61 13.34 14.39
CA PRO A 218 19.34 12.58 13.38
C PRO A 218 19.99 11.34 14.00
N ILE A 219 19.89 10.20 13.30
CA ILE A 219 20.43 8.91 13.71
C ILE A 219 21.08 8.18 12.52
N ASP A 220 21.90 7.19 12.84
CA ASP A 220 22.30 6.15 11.91
C ASP A 220 21.40 4.92 12.13
N ALA A 221 20.72 4.46 11.09
CA ALA A 221 19.75 3.36 11.16
C ALA A 221 19.75 2.53 9.87
N ASP A 222 19.74 1.19 10.00
CA ASP A 222 19.65 0.26 8.86
C ASP A 222 20.69 0.53 7.75
N GLY A 223 21.92 0.93 8.13
CA GLY A 223 22.99 1.29 7.19
C GLY A 223 22.85 2.67 6.53
N LEU A 224 21.81 3.44 6.88
CA LEU A 224 21.63 4.84 6.51
C LEU A 224 22.29 5.74 7.56
N LYS A 225 22.90 6.85 7.11
CA LYS A 225 23.62 7.80 7.99
C LYS A 225 22.94 9.16 8.03
N ASP A 226 22.92 9.80 9.20
CA ASP A 226 22.33 11.14 9.43
C ASP A 226 20.89 11.25 8.88
N VAL A 227 20.07 10.22 9.09
CA VAL A 227 18.65 10.22 8.73
C VAL A 227 17.79 10.63 9.94
N PRO A 228 16.66 11.32 9.74
CA PRO A 228 15.82 11.77 10.85
C PRO A 228 15.12 10.58 11.53
N SER A 229 15.20 10.48 12.85
CA SER A 229 14.44 9.48 13.61
C SER A 229 12.99 9.88 13.88
N LYS A 230 12.67 11.17 13.74
CA LYS A 230 11.29 11.68 13.86
C LYS A 230 11.01 12.71 12.77
N VAL A 231 9.83 12.59 12.16
CA VAL A 231 9.37 13.49 11.10
C VAL A 231 7.93 13.88 11.39
N ASN A 232 7.70 15.19 11.59
CA ASN A 232 6.37 15.76 11.68
C ASN A 232 6.04 16.47 10.37
N ILE A 233 4.83 16.29 9.86
CA ILE A 233 4.42 16.78 8.55
C ILE A 233 3.07 17.46 8.67
N ILE A 234 2.97 18.67 8.13
CA ILE A 234 1.69 19.35 7.89
C ILE A 234 1.54 19.46 6.38
N ALA A 235 0.57 18.76 5.81
CA ALA A 235 0.23 18.90 4.40
C ALA A 235 -0.90 19.92 4.27
N ARG A 236 -0.69 20.95 3.46
CA ARG A 236 -1.66 22.03 3.20
C ARG A 236 -2.19 21.94 1.79
N LYS A 237 -3.39 22.49 1.62
CA LYS A 237 -3.98 22.69 0.31
C LYS A 237 -3.12 23.70 -0.48
N LYS A 238 -2.95 23.43 -1.78
CA LYS A 238 -2.26 24.34 -2.69
C LYS A 238 -3.19 25.48 -3.13
#